data_AF-A0A1Y5F4T2-F1
#
_entry.id   AF-A0A1Y5F4T2-F1
#
_cell.length_a   1.000
_cell.length_b   1.000
_cell.length_c   1.000
_cell.angle_alpha   90.00
_cell.angle_beta   90.00
_cell.angle_gamma   90.00
#
_symmetry.space_group_name_H-M   'P 1'
#
loop_
_entity.id
_entity.type
_entity.pdbx_description
1 polymer ?
#
loop_
_entity_poly.entity_id
_entity_poly.type
_entity_poly.pdbx_seq_one_letter_code
_entity_poly.pdbx_strand_id
1 'polypeptide(L)' 'MTKNIELWDDEANHHIWGVLTDDNKVELTVNDKVKINGELQGNKFDLGQKNNSIWGFLNGDKIELWDDHLHHMSGELT' A
#
# COMPACT_ATOMS: atom_id res chain seq x y z
N MET A 1 -12.10 3.35 -12.66
CA MET A 1 -12.83 3.04 -11.43
C MET A 1 -11.86 2.95 -10.27
N THR A 2 -12.06 3.74 -9.20
CA THR A 2 -11.31 3.60 -7.93
C THR A 2 -11.44 2.17 -7.39
N LYS A 3 -10.32 1.57 -6.99
CA LYS A 3 -10.26 0.25 -6.35
C LYS A 3 -9.90 0.41 -4.87
N ASN A 4 -10.43 -0.46 -4.02
CA ASN A 4 -10.03 -0.51 -2.62
C ASN A 4 -8.76 -1.35 -2.49
N ILE A 5 -7.94 -1.01 -1.50
CA ILE A 5 -6.76 -1.77 -1.10
C ILE A 5 -7.02 -2.31 0.30
N GLU A 6 -6.77 -3.59 0.52
CA GLU A 6 -6.80 -4.23 1.83
C GLU A 6 -5.53 -5.06 2.01
N LEU A 7 -4.73 -4.75 3.05
CA LEU A 7 -3.44 -5.38 3.32
C LEU A 7 -3.32 -5.74 4.81
N TRP A 8 -2.54 -6.79 5.06
CA TRP A 8 -2.17 -7.26 6.38
C TRP A 8 -0.65 -7.40 6.45
N ASP A 9 -0.06 -7.09 7.60
CA ASP A 9 1.31 -7.51 7.87
C ASP A 9 1.39 -9.03 8.01
N ASP A 10 2.60 -9.60 7.88
CA ASP A 10 2.80 -11.05 7.93
C ASP A 10 2.28 -11.70 9.23
N GLU A 11 2.24 -10.94 10.33
CA GLU A 11 1.72 -11.40 11.62
C GLU A 11 0.21 -11.17 11.80
N ALA A 12 -0.47 -10.53 10.82
CA ALA A 12 -1.86 -10.10 10.86
C ALA A 12 -2.24 -9.25 12.09
N ASN A 13 -1.25 -8.56 12.66
CA ASN A 13 -1.38 -7.66 13.80
C ASN A 13 -1.76 -6.23 13.37
N HIS A 14 -1.45 -5.86 12.12
CA HIS A 14 -1.67 -4.53 11.60
C HIS A 14 -2.48 -4.60 10.29
N HIS A 15 -3.66 -3.99 10.34
CA HIS A 15 -4.54 -3.88 9.19
C HIS A 15 -4.34 -2.52 8.51
N ILE A 16 -4.19 -2.57 7.18
CA ILE A 16 -4.01 -1.40 6.33
C ILE A 16 -5.08 -1.43 5.26
N TRP A 17 -5.81 -0.33 5.15
CA TRP A 17 -6.85 -0.18 4.14
C TRP A 17 -6.62 1.10 3.36
N GLY A 18 -7.07 1.16 2.11
CA GLY A 18 -6.79 2.30 1.27
C GLY A 18 -7.54 2.31 -0.05
N VAL A 19 -7.14 3.23 -0.91
CA VAL A 19 -7.71 3.40 -2.24
C VAL A 19 -6.61 3.58 -3.29
N LEU A 20 -6.78 2.94 -4.43
CA LEU A 20 -6.06 3.20 -5.67
C LEU A 20 -7.02 3.90 -6.64
N THR A 21 -6.73 5.15 -6.98
CA THR A 21 -7.55 5.95 -7.90
C THR A 21 -7.14 5.71 -9.35
N ASP A 22 -7.99 6.19 -10.27
CA ASP A 22 -7.77 6.04 -11.72
C ASP A 22 -6.58 6.84 -12.27
N ASP A 23 -6.17 7.88 -11.56
CA ASP A 23 -4.96 8.64 -11.85
C ASP A 23 -3.72 8.06 -11.17
N ASN A 24 -3.78 6.77 -10.78
CA ASN A 24 -2.72 6.01 -10.14
C ASN A 24 -2.27 6.56 -8.78
N LYS A 25 -3.08 7.39 -8.11
CA LYS A 25 -2.77 7.83 -6.75
C LYS A 25 -3.19 6.76 -5.75
N VAL A 26 -2.40 6.64 -4.71
CA VAL A 26 -2.61 5.69 -3.63
C VAL A 26 -2.71 6.45 -2.33
N GLU A 27 -3.74 6.14 -1.54
CA GLU A 27 -3.87 6.58 -0.15
C GLU A 27 -4.11 5.33 0.70
N LEU A 28 -3.20 5.06 1.64
CA LEU A 28 -3.28 3.99 2.62
C LEU A 28 -3.48 4.58 4.01
N THR A 29 -4.30 3.92 4.82
CA THR A 29 -4.54 4.21 6.23
C THR A 29 -4.09 3.02 7.06
N VAL A 30 -3.13 3.25 7.95
CA VAL A 30 -2.59 2.24 8.87
C VAL A 30 -3.19 2.46 10.26
N ASN A 31 -3.79 1.41 10.84
CA ASN A 31 -4.37 1.42 12.20
C ASN A 31 -5.28 2.63 12.47
N ASP A 32 -6.03 3.10 11.47
CA ASP A 32 -6.93 4.26 11.51
C ASP A 32 -6.30 5.60 11.92
N LYS A 33 -4.96 5.70 11.88
CA LYS A 33 -4.23 6.86 12.41
C LYS A 33 -3.26 7.48 11.43
N VAL A 34 -2.55 6.65 10.66
CA VAL A 34 -1.46 7.11 9.80
C VAL A 34 -1.91 7.05 8.36
N LYS A 35 -1.86 8.19 7.66
CA LYS A 35 -2.11 8.27 6.21
C LYS A 35 -0.81 8.26 5.44
N ILE A 36 -0.72 7.38 4.45
CA ILE A 36 0.42 7.21 3.58
C ILE A 36 -0.05 7.40 2.16
N ASN A 37 0.56 8.35 1.47
CA ASN A 37 0.19 8.68 0.09
C ASN A 37 1.34 8.36 -0.84
N GLY A 38 1.01 8.12 -2.10
CA GLY A 38 2.00 7.96 -3.16
C GLY A 38 1.33 7.63 -4.48
N GLU A 39 2.08 7.00 -5.37
CA GLU A 39 1.62 6.69 -6.71
C GLU A 39 2.01 5.27 -7.13
N LEU A 40 1.17 4.67 -7.98
CA LEU A 40 1.47 3.44 -8.70
C LEU A 40 2.08 3.79 -10.06
N GLN A 41 3.38 3.53 -10.22
CA GLN A 41 4.09 3.77 -11.47
C GLN A 41 4.30 2.46 -12.22
N GLY A 42 3.48 2.21 -13.23
CA GLY A 42 3.43 0.92 -13.91
C GLY A 42 2.84 -0.14 -12.97
N ASN A 43 3.67 -1.06 -12.49
CA ASN A 43 3.27 -2.06 -11.49
C ASN A 43 3.97 -1.84 -10.14
N LYS A 44 4.70 -0.74 -9.94
CA LYS A 44 5.48 -0.46 -8.73
C LYS A 44 4.79 0.60 -7.88
N PHE A 45 4.62 0.30 -6.59
CA PHE A 45 4.23 1.27 -5.58
C PHE A 45 5.45 2.06 -5.10
N ASP A 46 5.30 3.38 -5.05
CA ASP A 46 6.23 4.30 -4.42
C ASP A 46 5.43 5.22 -3.48
N LEU A 47 5.45 4.87 -2.20
CA LEU A 47 4.60 5.43 -1.16
C LEU A 47 5.45 6.03 -0.03
N GLY A 48 4.93 7.06 0.62
CA GLY A 48 5.52 7.58 1.85
C GLY A 48 6.02 9.02 1.76
N GLN A 49 6.69 9.44 2.83
CA GLN A 49 7.24 10.79 3.00
C GLN A 49 8.72 10.69 3.36
N LYS A 50 9.43 11.82 3.21
CA LYS A 50 10.90 12.05 3.28
C LYS A 50 11.79 11.15 4.17
N ASN A 51 11.26 10.47 5.19
CA ASN A 51 12.01 9.65 6.15
C ASN A 51 11.48 8.21 6.34
N ASN A 52 10.35 7.84 5.72
CA ASN A 52 9.79 6.48 5.76
C ASN A 52 9.20 6.18 4.37
N SER A 53 9.92 5.40 3.59
CA SER A 53 9.50 4.93 2.28
C SER A 53 8.82 3.57 2.41
N ILE A 54 7.71 3.42 1.71
CA ILE A 54 7.05 2.14 1.48
C ILE A 54 7.06 1.90 -0.02
N TRP A 55 7.49 0.73 -0.43
CA TRP A 55 7.61 0.37 -1.84
C TRP A 55 7.08 -1.03 -2.04
N GLY A 56 6.71 -1.35 -3.28
CA GLY A 56 6.16 -2.67 -3.55
C GLY A 56 5.65 -2.84 -4.95
N PHE A 57 4.84 -3.88 -5.17
CA PHE A 57 4.35 -4.25 -6.49
C PHE A 57 2.88 -4.63 -6.51
N LEU A 58 2.24 -4.36 -7.64
CA LEU A 58 0.92 -4.85 -8.01
C LEU A 58 1.06 -5.93 -9.09
N ASN A 59 0.57 -7.14 -8.84
CA ASN A 59 0.59 -8.25 -9.80
C ASN A 59 -0.83 -8.83 -9.98
N GLY A 60 -1.50 -8.42 -11.05
CA GLY A 60 -2.93 -8.64 -11.21
C GLY A 60 -3.69 -7.82 -10.17
N ASP A 61 -4.40 -8.49 -9.26
CA ASP A 61 -5.06 -7.85 -8.12
C ASP A 61 -4.28 -8.03 -6.80
N LYS A 62 -3.12 -8.71 -6.81
CA LYS A 62 -2.31 -8.93 -5.60
C LYS A 62 -1.33 -7.79 -5.36
N ILE A 63 -1.20 -7.39 -4.10
CA ILE A 63 -0.30 -6.33 -3.65
C ILE A 63 0.71 -6.91 -2.67
N GLU A 64 1.97 -6.51 -2.80
CA GLU A 64 3.05 -6.76 -1.84
C GLU A 64 3.79 -5.44 -1.59
N LEU A 65 3.96 -5.05 -0.32
CA LEU A 65 4.63 -3.83 0.12
C LEU A 65 5.69 -4.12 1.19
N TRP A 66 6.74 -3.30 1.22
CA TRP A 66 7.80 -3.30 2.23
C TRP A 66 8.07 -1.89 2.73
N ASP A 67 8.40 -1.76 4.00
CA ASP A 67 8.96 -0.52 4.55
C ASP A 67 10.50 -0.53 4.55
N ASP A 68 11.11 0.57 5.00
CA ASP A 68 12.57 0.71 5.12
C ASP A 68 13.21 -0.28 6.13
N HIS A 69 12.41 -0.90 7.00
CA HIS A 69 12.85 -1.91 7.96
C HIS A 69 12.62 -3.35 7.46
N LEU A 70 12.19 -3.51 6.20
CA LEU A 70 11.86 -4.79 5.56
C LEU A 70 10.66 -5.50 6.19
N HIS A 71 9.77 -4.77 6.88
CA HIS A 71 8.47 -5.34 7.26
C HIS A 71 7.64 -5.52 6.00
N HIS A 72 7.14 -6.73 5.80
CA HIS A 72 6.35 -7.10 4.64
C HIS A 72 4.85 -7.05 4.96
N MET A 73 4.09 -6.54 3.99
CA MET A 73 2.63 -6.46 4.02
C MET A 73 2.09 -6.91 2.68
N SER A 74 1.02 -7.69 2.69
CA SER A 74 0.42 -8.19 1.45
C SER A 74 -1.10 -8.22 1.52
N GLY A 75 -1.72 -8.26 0.35
CA GLY A 75 -3.16 -8.33 0.22
C GLY A 75 -3.62 -8.12 -1.21
N GLU A 76 -4.82 -7.57 -1.40
CA GLU A 76 -5.48 -7.55 -2.71
C GLU A 76 -6.24 -6.24 -3.00
N LEU A 77 -6.46 -5.97 -4.28
CA LEU A 77 -7.39 -4.96 -4.77
C LEU A 77 -8.82 -5.51 -4.78
N THR A 78 -9.77 -4.75 -4.23
CA THR A 78 -11.20 -5.11 -4.19
C THR A 78 -12.12 -4.04 -4.78
#